data_AF-A0A9D6IDG9-F1
#
_entry.id   AF-A0A9D6IDG9-F1
#
_cell.length_a   1.000
_cell.length_b   1.000
_cell.length_c   1.000
_cell.angle_alpha   90.00
_cell.angle_beta   90.00
_cell.angle_gamma   90.00
#
_symmetry.space_group_name_H-M   'P 1'
#
loop_
_entity.id
_entity.type
_entity.pdbx_description
1 polymer ?
#
loop_
_entity_poly.entity_id
_entity_poly.type
_entity_poly.pdbx_seq_one_letter_code
_entity_poly.pdbx_strand_id
1 'polypeptide(L)'
;MSEKPIRRLPLRQLLSSSDKTARELAELVHTHLLPRVVDFRDLSRPVRRKSHYPTMVAFQNGLRRFVEASEQLQAMMEVLQEHLEAIREHAQREKLSRRR
;
A
#
# COMPACT_ATOMS: atom_id res chain seq x y z
N MET A 1 0.65 -26.67 0.44
CA MET A 1 0.67 -25.21 0.65
C MET A 1 1.40 -24.96 1.96
N SER A 2 2.63 -24.45 1.89
CA SER A 2 3.46 -24.18 3.08
C SER A 2 2.74 -23.15 3.95
N GLU A 3 2.51 -23.45 5.24
CA GLU A 3 1.95 -22.48 6.18
C GLU A 3 2.82 -21.22 6.19
N LYS A 4 2.24 -20.08 5.80
CA LYS A 4 2.92 -18.79 5.85
C LYS A 4 3.40 -18.52 7.29
N PRO A 5 4.65 -18.08 7.51
CA PRO A 5 5.24 -17.92 8.84
C PRO A 5 4.43 -16.97 9.75
N ILE A 6 3.71 -16.01 9.14
CA ILE A 6 2.79 -15.08 9.81
C ILE A 6 1.72 -15.81 10.64
N ARG A 7 1.23 -16.97 10.19
CA ARG A 7 0.17 -17.72 10.88
C ARG A 7 0.61 -18.37 12.20
N ARG A 8 1.92 -18.41 12.46
CA ARG A 8 2.51 -18.98 13.68
C ARG A 8 2.74 -17.93 14.77
N LEU A 9 2.55 -16.65 14.45
CA LEU A 9 2.76 -15.57 15.41
C LEU A 9 1.61 -15.52 16.43
N PRO A 10 1.91 -15.19 17.70
CA PRO A 10 0.88 -14.94 18.70
C PRO A 10 0.04 -13.71 18.33
N LEU A 11 -1.25 -13.74 18.69
CA LEU A 11 -2.23 -12.70 18.32
C LEU A 11 -1.78 -11.28 18.68
N ARG A 12 -1.16 -11.09 19.85
CA ARG A 12 -0.65 -9.79 20.28
C ARG A 12 0.43 -9.25 19.35
N GLN A 13 1.32 -10.11 18.84
CA GLN A 13 2.35 -9.72 17.88
C GLN A 13 1.74 -9.41 16.52
N LEU A 14 0.74 -10.20 16.07
CA LEU A 14 0.00 -9.92 14.84
C LEU A 14 -0.73 -8.57 14.88
N LEU A 15 -1.39 -8.26 16.00
CA LEU A 15 -2.06 -6.96 16.18
C LEU A 15 -1.04 -5.81 16.13
N SER A 16 0.07 -5.95 16.87
CA SER A 16 1.12 -4.93 16.88
C SER A 16 1.78 -4.74 15.50
N SER A 17 2.03 -5.81 14.76
CA SER A 17 2.61 -5.69 13.43
C SER A 17 1.60 -5.13 12.43
N SER A 18 0.32 -5.51 12.51
CA SER A 18 -0.73 -4.94 11.67
C SER A 18 -0.91 -3.43 11.86
N ASP A 19 -0.88 -2.94 13.11
CA ASP A 19 -0.93 -1.49 13.41
C ASP A 19 0.29 -0.76 12.86
N LYS A 20 1.49 -1.34 13.02
CA LYS A 20 2.72 -0.79 12.43
C LYS A 20 2.61 -0.69 10.91
N THR A 21 2.26 -1.79 10.23
CA THR A 21 2.13 -1.83 8.76
C THR A 21 1.05 -0.87 8.26
N ALA A 22 -0.06 -0.70 9.01
CA ALA A 22 -1.11 0.24 8.65
C ALA A 22 -0.63 1.70 8.73
N ARG A 23 0.17 2.05 9.74
CA ARG A 23 0.76 3.40 9.85
C ARG A 23 1.80 3.66 8.78
N GLU A 24 2.68 2.69 8.51
CA GLU A 24 3.66 2.78 7.43
C GLU A 24 2.98 2.92 6.07
N LEU A 25 1.87 2.19 5.83
CA LEU A 25 1.07 2.33 4.61
C LEU A 25 0.49 3.75 4.49
N ALA A 26 -0.09 4.28 5.57
CA ALA A 26 -0.63 5.64 5.57
C ALA A 26 0.46 6.69 5.29
N GLU A 27 1.63 6.53 5.91
CA GLU A 27 2.78 7.39 5.64
C GLU A 27 3.24 7.29 4.17
N LEU A 28 3.28 6.08 3.60
CA LEU A 28 3.64 5.86 2.20
C LEU A 28 2.67 6.58 1.24
N VAL A 29 1.36 6.54 1.53
CA VAL A 29 0.36 7.28 0.74
C VAL A 29 0.65 8.78 0.77
N HIS A 30 0.91 9.33 1.96
CA HIS A 30 1.11 10.77 2.13
C HIS A 30 2.42 11.27 1.54
N THR A 31 3.49 10.49 1.65
CA THR A 31 4.84 10.90 1.25
C THR A 31 5.19 10.52 -0.18
N HIS A 32 4.68 9.40 -0.70
CA HIS A 32 5.04 8.90 -2.03
C HIS A 32 3.91 9.03 -3.04
N LEU A 33 2.67 8.64 -2.72
CA LEU A 33 1.60 8.61 -3.73
C LEU A 33 1.02 10.00 -3.99
N LEU A 34 0.58 10.71 -2.95
CA LEU A 34 -0.13 11.99 -3.08
C LEU A 34 0.69 13.05 -3.83
N PRO A 35 1.99 13.28 -3.54
CA PRO A 35 2.77 14.27 -4.27
C PRO A 35 2.86 13.94 -5.76
N ARG A 36 3.00 12.66 -6.12
CA ARG A 36 3.09 12.22 -7.52
C ARG A 36 1.78 12.42 -8.27
N VAL A 37 0.64 12.21 -7.60
CA VAL A 37 -0.68 12.49 -8.17
C VAL A 37 -0.86 13.99 -8.45
N VAL A 38 -0.41 14.85 -7.53
CA VAL A 38 -0.47 16.30 -7.69
C VAL A 38 0.42 16.74 -8.86
N ASP A 39 1.67 16.28 -8.90
CA ASP A 39 2.61 16.57 -9.99
C ASP A 39 2.04 16.11 -11.34
N PHE A 40 1.51 14.90 -11.41
CA PHE A 40 0.93 14.34 -12.63
C PHE A 40 -0.31 15.12 -13.09
N ARG A 41 -1.18 15.53 -12.16
CA ARG A 41 -2.34 16.38 -12.45
C ARG A 41 -1.91 17.74 -12.99
N ASP A 42 -0.83 18.32 -12.48
CA ASP A 42 -0.36 19.61 -12.94
C ASP A 42 0.30 19.51 -14.33
N LEU A 43 0.92 18.37 -14.66
CA LEU A 43 1.46 18.06 -15.99
C LEU A 43 0.37 17.75 -17.04
N SER A 44 -0.81 17.28 -16.63
CA SER A 44 -1.93 17.01 -17.53
C SER A 44 -2.77 18.25 -17.88
N ARG A 45 -2.52 19.38 -17.22
CA ARG A 45 -3.20 20.64 -17.53
C ARG A 45 -2.72 21.21 -18.87
N PRO A 46 -3.60 21.85 -19.66
CA PRO A 46 -3.21 22.49 -20.90
C PRO A 46 -2.17 23.59 -20.65
N VAL A 47 -0.94 23.40 -21.10
CA VAL A 47 0.12 24.40 -20.95
C VAL A 47 0.16 25.31 -22.17
N ARG A 48 0.08 26.62 -21.98
CA ARG A 48 0.32 27.65 -23.01
C ARG A 48 1.82 27.81 -23.32
N ARG A 49 2.53 26.74 -23.68
CA ARG A 49 3.95 26.79 -24.07
C ARG A 49 4.10 26.56 -25.59
N LYS A 50 5.08 27.24 -26.20
CA LYS A 50 5.39 27.14 -27.63
C LYS A 50 5.86 25.75 -28.07
N SER A 51 6.42 24.94 -27.16
CA SER A 51 6.88 23.58 -27.44
C SER A 51 6.27 22.57 -26.45
N HIS A 52 5.73 21.48 -27.00
CA HIS A 52 5.08 20.41 -26.22
C HIS A 52 6.04 19.31 -25.76
N TYR A 53 7.20 19.19 -26.40
CA TYR A 53 8.16 18.11 -26.16
C TYR A 53 8.65 18.02 -24.69
N PRO A 54 9.05 19.12 -24.02
CA PRO A 54 9.46 19.04 -22.61
C PRO A 54 8.34 18.59 -21.68
N THR A 55 7.09 18.99 -21.97
CA THR A 55 5.91 18.57 -21.21
C THR A 55 5.64 17.08 -21.40
N MET A 56 5.79 16.55 -22.61
CA MET A 56 5.64 15.11 -22.88
C MET A 56 6.67 14.26 -22.12
N VAL A 57 7.93 14.68 -22.09
CA VAL A 57 8.99 13.98 -21.34
C VAL A 57 8.70 14.03 -19.83
N ALA A 58 8.31 15.19 -19.30
CA ALA A 58 7.94 15.33 -17.89
C ALA A 58 6.73 14.46 -17.54
N PHE A 59 5.73 14.37 -18.42
CA PHE A 59 4.56 13.52 -18.26
C PHE A 59 4.92 12.04 -18.22
N GLN A 60 5.77 11.55 -19.15
CA GLN A 60 6.22 10.16 -19.15
C GLN A 60 6.99 9.81 -17.86
N ASN A 61 7.85 10.71 -17.40
CA ASN A 61 8.59 10.53 -16.14
C ASN A 61 7.65 10.54 -14.92
N GLY A 62 6.66 11.44 -14.91
CA GLY A 62 5.64 11.51 -13.87
C GLY A 62 4.81 10.23 -13.80
N LEU A 63 4.39 9.72 -14.96
CA LEU A 63 3.64 8.45 -15.06
C LEU A 63 4.46 7.27 -14.53
N ARG A 64 5.73 7.16 -14.92
CA ARG A 64 6.61 6.09 -14.43
C ARG A 64 6.73 6.11 -12.91
N ARG A 65 6.99 7.28 -12.33
CA ARG A 65 7.10 7.45 -10.87
C ARG A 65 5.80 7.17 -10.13
N PHE A 66 4.66 7.47 -10.75
CA PHE A 66 3.34 7.15 -10.19
C PHE A 66 3.10 5.63 -10.17
N VAL A 67 3.44 4.93 -11.27
CA VAL A 67 3.35 3.46 -11.34
C VAL A 67 4.25 2.82 -10.28
N GLU A 68 5.51 3.25 -10.17
CA GLU A 68 6.44 2.76 -9.14
C GLU A 68 5.89 2.95 -7.71
N ALA A 69 5.32 4.12 -7.41
CA ALA A 69 4.70 4.38 -6.11
C ALA A 69 3.46 3.52 -5.86
N SER A 70 2.66 3.27 -6.90
CA SER A 70 1.49 2.39 -6.82
C SER A 70 1.87 0.94 -6.56
N GLU A 71 2.91 0.42 -7.22
CA GLU A 71 3.41 -0.94 -7.02
C GLU A 71 3.93 -1.14 -5.60
N GLN A 72 4.69 -0.18 -5.06
CA GLN A 72 5.15 -0.20 -3.67
C GLN A 72 3.99 -0.22 -2.68
N LEU A 73 2.96 0.61 -2.92
CA LEU A 73 1.78 0.66 -2.08
C LEU A 73 0.99 -0.66 -2.11
N GLN A 74 0.85 -1.25 -3.30
CA GLN A 74 0.17 -2.52 -3.48
C GLN A 74 0.87 -3.66 -2.74
N ALA A 75 2.20 -3.74 -2.82
CA ALA A 75 2.97 -4.74 -2.07
C ALA A 75 2.76 -4.60 -0.54
N MET A 76 2.72 -3.38 -0.02
CA MET A 76 2.42 -3.14 1.40
C MET A 76 0.98 -3.49 1.77
N MET A 77 0.01 -3.20 0.90
CA MET A 77 -1.39 -3.58 1.11
C MET A 77 -1.56 -5.09 1.19
N GLU A 78 -0.86 -5.86 0.34
CA GLU A 78 -0.87 -7.33 0.38
C GLU A 78 -0.35 -7.84 1.73
N VAL A 79 0.76 -7.29 2.24
CA VAL A 79 1.28 -7.64 3.56
C VAL A 79 0.27 -7.33 4.67
N LEU A 80 -0.36 -6.15 4.64
CA LEU A 80 -1.37 -5.80 5.64
C LEU A 80 -2.59 -6.74 5.57
N GLN A 81 -3.04 -7.09 4.36
CA GLN A 81 -4.13 -8.02 4.16
C GLN A 81 -3.80 -9.40 4.77
N GLU A 82 -2.59 -9.92 4.56
CA GLU A 82 -2.17 -11.19 5.16
C GLU A 82 -2.22 -11.16 6.70
N HIS A 83 -1.82 -10.04 7.31
CA HIS A 83 -1.90 -9.86 8.76
C HIS A 83 -3.35 -9.87 9.25
N LEU A 84 -4.23 -9.13 8.58
CA LEU A 84 -5.65 -9.06 8.94
C LEU A 84 -6.37 -10.41 8.76
N GLU A 85 -6.02 -11.16 7.71
CA GLU A 85 -6.52 -12.51 7.50
C GLU A 85 -6.06 -13.46 8.63
N ALA A 86 -4.80 -13.40 9.04
CA ALA A 86 -4.29 -14.20 10.16
C ALA A 86 -4.99 -13.85 11.48
N ILE A 87 -5.21 -12.57 11.76
CA ILE A 87 -5.96 -12.11 12.94
C ILE A 87 -7.40 -12.67 12.91
N ARG A 88 -8.08 -12.60 11.76
CA ARG A 88 -9.42 -13.14 11.59
C ARG A 88 -9.47 -14.65 11.86
N GLU A 89 -8.52 -15.41 11.32
CA GLU A 89 -8.40 -16.86 11.55
C GLU A 89 -8.14 -17.19 13.03
N HIS A 90 -7.33 -16.40 13.73
CA HIS A 90 -7.12 -16.55 15.17
C HIS A 90 -8.41 -16.32 15.97
N ALA A 91 -9.13 -15.24 15.69
CA ALA A 91 -10.39 -14.91 16.36
C ALA A 91 -11.47 -15.99 16.12
N GLN A 92 -11.53 -16.54 14.90
CA GLN A 92 -12.45 -17.64 14.57
C GLN A 92 -12.12 -18.92 15.34
N ARG A 93 -10.83 -19.29 15.43
CA ARG A 93 -10.37 -20.46 16.21
C ARG A 93 -10.73 -20.32 17.69
N GLU A 94 -10.50 -19.14 18.26
CA GLU A 94 -10.82 -18.88 19.67
C GLU A 94 -12.33 -18.93 19.93
N LYS A 95 -13.15 -18.36 19.04
CA LYS A 95 -14.61 -18.43 19.13
C LYS A 95 -15.14 -19.87 19.09
N LEU A 96 -14.55 -20.74 18.26
CA LEU A 96 -14.91 -22.16 18.21
C LEU A 96 -14.50 -22.89 19.48
N SER A 97 -13.31 -22.60 20.03
CA SER A 97 -12.83 -23.18 21.28
C SER A 97 -13.70 -22.81 22.48
N ARG A 98 -14.25 -21.59 22.52
CA ARG A 98 -15.14 -21.14 23.61
C ARG A 98 -16.57 -21.68 23.53
N ARG A 99 -16.96 -22.27 22.39
CA ARG A 99 -18.29 -22.87 22.16
C ARG A 99 -18.35 -24.36 22.46
N ARG A 100 -17.19 -25.02 22.64
CA ARG A 100 -17.07 -26.39 23.14
C ARG A 100 -16.89 -26.36 24.65
#